data_AF-A0A348ULN7-F1
#
_entry.id   AF-A0A348ULN7-F1
#
_cell.length_a   1.000
_cell.length_b   1.000
_cell.length_c   1.000
_cell.angle_alpha   90.00
_cell.angle_beta   90.00
_cell.angle_gamma   90.00
#
_symmetry.space_group_name_H-M   'P 1'
#
loop_
_entity.id
_entity.type
_entity.pdbx_description
1 polymer ?
#
loop_
_entity_poly.entity_id
_entity_poly.type
_entity_poly.pdbx_seq_one_letter_code
_entity_poly.pdbx_strand_id
1 'polypeptide(L)'
;TIGASSYQFSNDGQPERTGAPTLGLIGNGNTTDRFGLYEGFTQLDVIGLPLPLSLYGQYIRNAEARDYKNYTEGDEDTAWLAGFRTNVSGIALDYNYRVVEQNAVVGILTDSDFAAGYVSSNGHKLRAQYDLLENFNVSLTWFLAESDAASRNNGDDATVETFMLDVNARF
;
A
#
# COMPACT_ATOMS: atom_id res chain seq x y z
N THR A 1 -6.61 18.07 6.45
CA THR A 1 -7.56 17.02 6.87
C THR A 1 -6.84 15.99 7.71
N ILE A 2 -7.44 15.55 8.81
CA ILE A 2 -6.96 14.44 9.64
C ILE A 2 -8.14 13.50 9.85
N GLY A 3 -7.90 12.20 9.80
CA GLY A 3 -8.93 11.19 10.04
C GLY A 3 -8.35 9.87 10.53
N ALA A 4 -9.25 8.98 10.91
CA ALA A 4 -8.93 7.64 11.37
C ALA A 4 -10.06 6.66 11.02
N SER A 5 -9.71 5.39 10.92
CA SER A 5 -10.61 4.28 10.56
C SER A 5 -10.20 3.02 11.32
N SER A 6 -11.14 2.08 11.49
CA SER A 6 -10.86 0.75 12.03
C SER A 6 -11.60 -0.31 11.24
N TYR A 7 -10.93 -1.44 10.95
CA TYR A 7 -11.50 -2.57 10.23
C TYR A 7 -11.14 -3.87 10.94
N GLN A 8 -12.05 -4.85 10.92
CA GLN A 8 -11.80 -6.16 11.50
C GLN A 8 -12.08 -7.25 10.47
N PHE A 9 -11.12 -8.15 10.29
CA PHE A 9 -11.23 -9.33 9.45
C PHE A 9 -10.71 -10.54 10.24
N SER A 10 -11.56 -11.56 10.36
CA SER A 10 -11.23 -12.80 11.04
C SER A 10 -11.77 -13.97 10.23
N ASN A 11 -10.96 -15.00 10.04
CA ASN A 11 -11.43 -16.25 9.45
C ASN A 11 -12.02 -17.15 10.56
N ASP A 12 -13.25 -16.87 10.98
CA ASP A 12 -13.93 -17.62 12.05
C ASP A 12 -14.74 -18.78 11.44
N GLY A 13 -14.27 -20.02 11.60
CA GLY A 13 -15.08 -21.20 11.27
C GLY A 13 -14.39 -22.50 10.84
N GLN A 14 -13.10 -22.73 11.09
CA GLN A 14 -12.44 -23.97 10.62
C GLN A 14 -11.80 -24.79 11.76
N PRO A 15 -12.00 -26.12 11.82
CA PRO A 15 -11.43 -26.97 12.85
C PRO A 15 -9.89 -27.06 12.71
N GLU A 16 -9.21 -26.91 13.85
CA GLU A 16 -7.76 -26.76 14.06
C GLU A 16 -6.83 -27.88 13.53
N ARG A 17 -7.25 -28.81 12.65
CA ARG A 17 -6.46 -30.05 12.40
C ARG A 17 -6.44 -30.67 11.01
N THR A 18 -6.70 -29.92 9.93
CA THR A 18 -6.46 -30.44 8.57
C THR A 18 -5.52 -29.53 7.82
N GLY A 19 -4.28 -29.95 7.62
CA GLY A 19 -3.20 -29.21 6.94
C GLY A 19 -3.44 -28.96 5.44
N ALA A 20 -4.64 -28.54 5.06
CA ALA A 20 -4.99 -28.04 3.74
C ALA A 20 -5.12 -26.50 3.83
N PRO A 21 -4.44 -25.72 2.96
CA PRO A 21 -4.61 -24.27 2.94
C PRO A 21 -6.02 -23.98 2.47
N THR A 22 -6.90 -23.57 3.38
CA THR A 22 -8.21 -23.05 3.02
C THR A 22 -8.03 -21.56 2.75
N LEU A 23 -8.29 -21.14 1.49
CA LEU A 23 -8.17 -19.74 1.05
C LEU A 23 -8.98 -18.83 1.97
N GLY A 24 -8.30 -17.96 2.73
CA GLY A 24 -8.94 -17.02 3.64
C GLY A 24 -7.90 -16.14 4.30
N LEU A 25 -7.80 -14.89 3.85
CA LEU A 25 -6.98 -13.78 4.37
C LEU A 25 -5.44 -13.95 4.31
N ILE A 26 -4.88 -15.16 4.46
CA ILE A 26 -3.45 -15.43 4.18
C ILE A 26 -3.23 -15.43 2.67
N GLY A 27 -2.53 -14.43 2.15
CA GLY A 27 -2.20 -14.29 0.74
C GLY A 27 -1.12 -13.24 0.51
N ASN A 28 -0.51 -13.25 -0.67
CA ASN A 28 0.50 -12.27 -1.11
C ASN A 28 1.66 -12.02 -0.11
N GLY A 29 2.03 -13.02 0.70
CA GLY A 29 3.17 -12.95 1.62
C GLY A 29 2.83 -12.91 3.11
N ASN A 30 1.57 -12.66 3.50
CA ASN A 30 1.19 -12.67 4.92
C ASN A 30 1.37 -14.06 5.54
N THR A 31 1.63 -14.09 6.85
CA THR A 31 1.62 -15.32 7.66
C THR A 31 0.50 -15.35 8.69
N THR A 32 -0.17 -14.22 8.91
CA THR A 32 -1.32 -14.10 9.82
C THR A 32 -2.68 -14.27 9.13
N ASP A 33 -3.66 -14.80 9.86
CA ASP A 33 -5.06 -14.99 9.44
C ASP A 33 -6.06 -14.08 10.18
N ARG A 34 -5.57 -13.15 11.02
CA ARG A 34 -6.36 -12.19 11.80
C ARG A 34 -5.90 -10.77 11.57
N PHE A 35 -6.86 -9.88 11.40
CA PHE A 35 -6.61 -8.47 11.11
C PHE A 35 -7.55 -7.57 11.90
N GLY A 36 -7.01 -6.90 12.91
CA GLY A 36 -7.65 -5.78 13.61
C GLY A 36 -6.95 -4.49 13.24
N LEU A 37 -7.33 -3.91 12.10
CA LEU A 37 -6.60 -2.79 11.50
C LEU A 37 -7.07 -1.46 12.10
N TYR A 38 -6.13 -0.71 12.67
CA TYR A 38 -6.32 0.70 13.01
C TYR A 38 -5.54 1.55 12.02
N GLU A 39 -6.22 2.53 11.43
CA GLU A 39 -5.65 3.43 10.44
C GLU A 39 -5.78 4.87 10.90
N GLY A 40 -4.70 5.64 10.77
CA GLY A 40 -4.70 7.09 10.86
C GLY A 40 -4.16 7.70 9.58
N PHE A 41 -4.78 8.77 9.09
CA PHE A 41 -4.33 9.47 7.90
C PHE A 41 -4.39 10.98 8.07
N THR A 42 -3.51 11.67 7.33
CA THR A 42 -3.42 13.11 7.34
C THR A 42 -3.10 13.66 5.95
N GLN A 43 -3.59 14.86 5.69
CA GLN A 43 -3.23 15.69 4.55
C GLN A 43 -3.14 17.14 5.01
N LEU A 44 -2.07 17.82 4.65
CA LEU A 44 -1.77 19.20 5.05
C LEU A 44 -1.39 20.00 3.81
N ASP A 45 -2.05 21.13 3.57
CA ASP A 45 -1.67 22.06 2.52
C ASP A 45 -0.71 23.11 3.11
N VAL A 46 0.46 23.25 2.50
CA VAL A 46 1.49 24.19 2.95
C VAL A 46 1.24 25.54 2.29
N ILE A 47 0.86 26.51 3.10
CA ILE A 47 0.56 27.88 2.64
C ILE A 47 1.80 28.76 2.63
N GLY A 48 1.81 29.78 1.77
CA GLY A 48 2.89 30.78 1.71
C GLY A 48 4.11 30.38 0.88
N LEU A 49 4.06 29.24 0.17
CA LEU A 49 5.08 28.85 -0.79
C LEU A 49 4.81 29.44 -2.18
N PRO A 50 5.86 29.67 -3.00
CA PRO A 50 5.71 30.14 -4.38
C PRO A 50 5.09 29.10 -5.31
N LEU A 51 4.95 27.85 -4.85
CA LEU A 51 4.33 26.74 -5.56
C LEU A 51 3.36 26.01 -4.61
N PRO A 52 2.22 25.49 -5.12
CA PRO A 52 1.28 24.75 -4.31
C PRO A 52 1.91 23.44 -3.84
N LEU A 53 1.84 23.16 -2.54
CA LEU A 53 2.38 21.94 -1.94
C LEU A 53 1.37 21.37 -0.94
N SER A 54 1.05 20.09 -1.08
CA SER A 54 0.30 19.30 -0.12
C SER A 54 1.17 18.16 0.37
N LEU A 55 1.23 17.93 1.67
CA LEU A 55 1.83 16.76 2.28
C LEU A 55 0.72 15.80 2.71
N TYR A 56 0.97 14.50 2.64
CA TYR A 56 0.02 13.51 3.12
C TYR A 56 0.74 12.29 3.68
N GLY A 57 0.05 11.56 4.54
CA GLY A 57 0.57 10.33 5.11
C GLY A 57 -0.54 9.47 5.69
N GLN A 58 -0.23 8.19 5.85
CA GLN A 58 -1.10 7.17 6.41
C GLN A 58 -0.24 6.24 7.27
N TYR A 59 -0.83 5.74 8.35
CA TYR A 59 -0.26 4.72 9.20
C TYR A 59 -1.34 3.70 9.55
N ILE A 60 -1.01 2.43 9.42
CA ILE A 60 -1.87 1.29 9.71
C ILE A 60 -1.15 0.40 10.70
N ARG A 61 -1.89 -0.12 11.69
CA ARG A 61 -1.42 -1.17 12.59
C ARG A 61 -2.44 -2.30 12.66
N ASN A 62 -1.99 -3.54 12.50
CA ASN A 62 -2.76 -4.74 12.76
C ASN A 62 -2.61 -5.19 14.22
N ALA A 63 -3.54 -4.82 15.08
CA ALA A 63 -3.50 -5.17 16.51
C ALA A 63 -3.83 -6.64 16.82
N GLU A 64 -4.23 -7.44 15.82
CA GLU A 64 -4.56 -8.86 15.98
C GLU A 64 -3.59 -9.78 15.23
N ALA A 65 -2.48 -9.23 14.72
CA ALA A 65 -1.45 -10.02 14.04
C ALA A 65 -0.97 -11.16 14.96
N ARG A 66 -0.95 -12.36 14.40
CA ARG A 66 -0.51 -13.60 15.05
C ARG A 66 0.28 -14.50 14.12
N ASP A 67 1.24 -15.23 14.68
CA ASP A 67 1.84 -16.38 14.00
C ASP A 67 0.79 -17.50 13.94
N TYR A 68 0.25 -17.74 12.75
CA TYR A 68 -0.78 -18.76 12.55
C TYR A 68 -0.29 -20.18 12.86
N LYS A 69 1.00 -20.49 12.66
CA LYS A 69 1.54 -21.84 12.88
C LYS A 69 1.77 -22.13 14.35
N ASN A 70 2.27 -21.14 15.09
CA ASN A 70 2.63 -21.29 16.50
C ASN A 70 1.55 -20.76 17.47
N TYR A 71 0.50 -20.13 16.95
CA TYR A 71 -0.60 -19.53 17.72
C TYR A 71 -0.12 -18.51 18.77
N THR A 72 0.96 -17.78 18.46
CA THR A 72 1.54 -16.71 19.27
C THR A 72 1.26 -15.34 18.66
N GLU A 73 1.49 -14.26 19.41
CA GLU A 73 1.50 -12.90 18.85
C GLU A 73 2.46 -12.85 17.65
N GLY A 74 2.07 -12.12 16.62
CA GLY A 74 2.79 -12.00 15.36
C GLY A 74 3.45 -10.65 15.24
N ASP A 75 4.57 -10.64 14.54
CA ASP A 75 5.43 -9.49 14.33
C ASP A 75 5.07 -8.82 12.99
N GLU A 76 5.75 -7.72 12.66
CA GLU A 76 5.64 -7.08 11.34
C GLU A 76 4.21 -6.60 11.04
N ASP A 77 3.60 -5.92 12.02
CA ASP A 77 2.18 -5.57 12.08
C ASP A 77 1.84 -4.14 11.61
N THR A 78 2.79 -3.41 10.99
CA THR A 78 2.60 -1.99 10.64
C THR A 78 2.84 -1.67 9.17
N ALA A 79 2.07 -0.72 8.66
CA ALA A 79 2.26 -0.18 7.31
C ALA A 79 2.16 1.35 7.37
N TRP A 80 2.94 2.04 6.56
CA TRP A 80 2.86 3.49 6.47
C TRP A 80 3.23 4.00 5.10
N LEU A 81 2.73 5.18 4.78
CA LEU A 81 3.19 5.93 3.63
C LEU A 81 3.31 7.40 3.97
N ALA A 82 4.25 8.06 3.30
CA ALA A 82 4.40 9.51 3.34
C ALA A 82 4.62 10.00 1.92
N GLY A 83 3.95 11.10 1.58
CA GLY A 83 3.99 11.64 0.24
C GLY A 83 3.69 13.12 0.17
N PHE A 84 3.83 13.65 -1.03
CA PHE A 84 3.47 15.02 -1.35
C PHE A 84 2.83 15.11 -2.73
N ARG A 85 2.03 16.16 -2.91
CA ARG A 85 1.50 16.59 -4.19
C ARG A 85 1.89 18.03 -4.44
N THR A 86 2.19 18.36 -5.69
CA THR A 86 2.46 19.73 -6.12
C THR A 86 2.00 19.93 -7.55
N ASN A 87 1.88 21.18 -7.97
CA ASN A 87 1.69 21.55 -9.37
C ASN A 87 2.80 22.51 -9.78
N VAL A 88 3.59 22.10 -10.76
CA VAL A 88 4.71 22.88 -11.29
C VAL A 88 4.42 23.19 -12.74
N SER A 89 4.14 24.46 -13.04
CA SER A 89 3.93 24.95 -14.40
C SER A 89 2.88 24.15 -15.20
N GLY A 90 1.78 23.74 -14.55
CA GLY A 90 0.69 22.98 -15.18
C GLY A 90 0.89 21.46 -15.15
N ILE A 91 2.00 20.96 -14.62
CA ILE A 91 2.23 19.53 -14.40
C ILE A 91 1.91 19.22 -12.94
N ALA A 92 0.89 18.40 -12.72
CA ALA A 92 0.56 17.88 -11.40
C ALA A 92 1.46 16.67 -11.09
N LEU A 93 2.21 16.77 -10.00
CA LEU A 93 3.11 15.72 -9.51
C LEU A 93 2.57 15.14 -8.21
N ASP A 94 2.63 13.83 -8.08
CA ASP A 94 2.31 13.09 -6.87
C ASP A 94 3.41 12.06 -6.61
N TYR A 95 4.00 12.10 -5.42
CA TYR A 95 5.00 11.14 -4.99
C TYR A 95 4.67 10.61 -3.60
N ASN A 96 4.86 9.31 -3.40
CA ASN A 96 4.96 8.74 -2.05
C ASN A 96 6.04 7.66 -1.97
N TYR A 97 6.54 7.49 -0.77
CA TYR A 97 7.21 6.28 -0.34
C TYR A 97 6.31 5.55 0.65
N ARG A 98 6.27 4.23 0.56
CA ARG A 98 5.48 3.38 1.46
C ARG A 98 6.26 2.16 1.91
N VAL A 99 5.95 1.70 3.11
CA VAL A 99 6.42 0.44 3.70
C VAL A 99 5.19 -0.35 4.15
N VAL A 100 5.15 -1.63 3.83
CA VAL A 100 4.09 -2.57 4.20
C VAL A 100 4.74 -3.81 4.79
N GLU A 101 4.75 -3.91 6.12
CA GLU A 101 5.28 -5.09 6.79
C GLU A 101 4.41 -6.33 6.54
N GLN A 102 4.98 -7.52 6.74
CA GLN A 102 4.39 -8.80 6.34
C GLN A 102 2.97 -9.04 6.86
N ASN A 103 2.61 -8.56 8.05
CA ASN A 103 1.32 -8.83 8.70
C ASN A 103 0.48 -7.56 8.94
N ALA A 104 0.88 -6.44 8.33
CA ALA A 104 0.28 -5.13 8.56
C ALA A 104 -1.13 -4.95 7.96
N VAL A 105 -1.39 -5.60 6.82
CA VAL A 105 -2.63 -5.45 6.06
C VAL A 105 -3.04 -6.79 5.45
N VAL A 106 -4.30 -6.92 5.06
CA VAL A 106 -4.80 -8.11 4.37
C VAL A 106 -4.17 -8.19 2.97
N GLY A 107 -3.26 -9.14 2.75
CA GLY A 107 -2.42 -9.20 1.54
C GLY A 107 -3.19 -9.33 0.24
N ILE A 108 -4.38 -9.95 0.23
CA ILE A 108 -5.19 -10.05 -1.00
C ILE A 108 -5.88 -8.73 -1.40
N LEU A 109 -5.84 -7.71 -0.54
CA LEU A 109 -6.44 -6.40 -0.76
C LEU A 109 -5.39 -5.30 -1.02
N THR A 110 -4.13 -5.67 -1.15
CA THR A 110 -3.03 -4.75 -1.47
C THR A 110 -3.12 -4.26 -2.92
N ASP A 111 -2.43 -3.16 -3.18
CA ASP A 111 -2.28 -2.55 -4.50
C ASP A 111 -1.43 -3.47 -5.41
N SER A 112 -2.05 -4.07 -6.42
CA SER A 112 -1.37 -5.01 -7.33
C SER A 112 -0.27 -4.37 -8.17
N ASP A 113 -0.32 -3.05 -8.38
CA ASP A 113 0.69 -2.33 -9.15
C ASP A 113 1.93 -1.98 -8.30
N PHE A 114 1.85 -2.12 -6.98
CA PHE A 114 2.95 -1.92 -6.04
C PHE A 114 3.47 -3.26 -5.53
N ALA A 115 4.77 -3.54 -5.73
CA ALA A 115 5.41 -4.80 -5.33
C ALA A 115 4.67 -6.06 -5.83
N ALA A 116 3.96 -5.99 -6.97
CA ALA A 116 3.09 -7.04 -7.50
C ALA A 116 2.01 -7.51 -6.52
N GLY A 117 1.58 -6.64 -5.61
CA GLY A 117 0.60 -6.94 -4.55
C GLY A 117 1.21 -7.62 -3.32
N TYR A 118 2.51 -7.87 -3.25
CA TYR A 118 3.10 -8.52 -2.09
C TYR A 118 3.26 -7.57 -0.89
N VAL A 119 3.00 -8.09 0.32
CA VAL A 119 3.42 -7.48 1.59
C VAL A 119 4.92 -7.74 1.83
N SER A 120 5.45 -7.37 2.99
CA SER A 120 6.90 -7.38 3.23
C SER A 120 7.61 -6.57 2.15
N SER A 121 7.08 -5.37 1.90
CA SER A 121 7.43 -4.58 0.73
C SER A 121 7.63 -3.11 1.07
N ASN A 122 8.49 -2.45 0.30
CA ASN A 122 8.73 -1.02 0.43
C ASN A 122 9.07 -0.42 -0.93
N GLY A 123 8.84 0.88 -1.12
CA GLY A 123 9.13 1.49 -2.40
C GLY A 123 8.45 2.81 -2.70
N HIS A 124 8.69 3.27 -3.92
CA HIS A 124 8.32 4.58 -4.43
C HIS A 124 7.16 4.47 -5.42
N LYS A 125 6.28 5.47 -5.37
CA LYS A 125 5.33 5.81 -6.45
C LYS A 125 5.62 7.22 -6.89
N LEU A 126 5.74 7.43 -8.20
CA LEU A 126 5.76 8.74 -8.84
C LEU A 126 4.66 8.80 -9.89
N ARG A 127 3.85 9.86 -9.86
CA ARG A 127 2.86 10.15 -10.90
C ARG A 127 3.03 11.59 -11.39
N ALA A 128 2.97 11.75 -12.71
CA ALA A 128 2.89 13.04 -13.37
C ALA A 128 1.65 13.09 -14.25
N GLN A 129 0.87 14.17 -14.14
CA GLN A 129 -0.30 14.42 -14.97
C GLN A 129 -0.18 15.78 -15.65
N TYR A 130 -0.59 15.83 -16.91
CA TYR A 130 -0.71 17.06 -17.68
C TYR A 130 -2.10 17.15 -18.33
N ASP A 131 -2.76 18.29 -18.12
CA ASP A 131 -4.04 18.59 -18.75
C ASP A 131 -3.75 19.20 -20.13
N LEU A 132 -4.01 18.40 -21.18
CA LEU A 132 -3.78 18.80 -22.57
C LEU A 132 -4.88 19.76 -23.06
N LEU A 133 -6.12 19.54 -22.62
CA LEU A 133 -7.29 20.37 -22.83
C LEU A 133 -8.14 20.36 -21.55
N GLU A 134 -9.10 21.28 -21.42
CA GLU A 134 -10.00 21.34 -20.25
C GLU A 134 -10.74 20.02 -19.97
N ASN A 135 -10.98 19.23 -21.03
CA ASN A 135 -11.69 17.97 -20.97
C ASN A 135 -10.82 16.75 -21.32
N PHE A 136 -9.49 16.92 -21.42
CA PHE A 136 -8.57 15.86 -21.81
C PHE A 136 -7.25 15.93 -21.04
N ASN A 137 -6.90 14.86 -20.31
CA ASN A 137 -5.63 14.77 -19.60
C ASN A 137 -4.92 13.43 -19.83
N VAL A 138 -3.61 13.46 -19.62
CA VAL A 138 -2.73 12.29 -19.70
C VAL A 138 -1.95 12.19 -18.40
N SER A 139 -1.83 10.98 -17.87
CA SER A 139 -1.04 10.68 -16.68
C SER A 139 -0.06 9.55 -16.92
N LEU A 140 1.14 9.69 -16.35
CA LEU A 140 2.13 8.63 -16.25
C LEU A 140 2.33 8.29 -14.78
N THR A 141 2.31 7.00 -14.45
CA THR A 141 2.64 6.51 -13.10
C THR A 141 3.76 5.49 -13.19
N TRP A 142 4.73 5.60 -12.29
CA TRP A 142 5.82 4.65 -12.11
C TRP A 142 5.87 4.19 -10.66
N PHE A 143 5.92 2.87 -10.47
CA PHE A 143 6.18 2.22 -9.20
C PHE A 143 7.53 1.51 -9.27
N LEU A 144 8.34 1.71 -8.24
CA LEU A 144 9.59 0.99 -8.01
C LEU A 144 9.56 0.48 -6.58
N ALA A 145 9.44 -0.83 -6.41
CA ALA A 145 9.27 -1.44 -5.11
C ALA A 145 10.15 -2.68 -4.96
N GLU A 146 10.46 -3.01 -3.72
CA GLU A 146 11.15 -4.23 -3.32
C GLU A 146 10.23 -5.04 -2.41
N SER A 147 10.30 -6.36 -2.52
CA SER A 147 9.58 -7.27 -1.62
C SER A 147 10.30 -8.59 -1.44
N ASP A 148 10.49 -8.96 -0.19
CA ASP A 148 11.04 -10.24 0.23
C ASP A 148 10.05 -11.37 -0.09
N ALA A 149 8.76 -11.11 0.10
CA ALA A 149 7.69 -12.08 -0.16
C ALA A 149 7.46 -12.35 -1.65
N ALA A 150 7.80 -11.39 -2.52
CA ALA A 150 7.79 -11.58 -3.96
C ALA A 150 9.01 -12.37 -4.47
N SER A 151 10.04 -12.55 -3.64
CA SER A 151 11.26 -13.25 -4.04
C SER A 151 11.04 -14.74 -4.24
N ARG A 152 11.64 -15.26 -5.32
CA ARG A 152 11.63 -16.69 -5.65
C ARG A 152 12.85 -17.42 -5.08
N ASN A 153 13.85 -16.67 -4.60
CA ASN A 153 15.08 -17.21 -4.03
C ASN A 153 15.15 -16.79 -2.56
N ASN A 154 15.14 -17.76 -1.65
CA ASN A 154 15.23 -17.51 -0.22
C ASN A 154 16.56 -16.82 0.13
N GLY A 155 16.60 -15.49 0.15
CA GLY A 155 17.78 -14.72 0.56
C GLY A 155 17.98 -13.35 -0.11
N ASP A 156 17.34 -13.08 -1.26
CA ASP A 156 17.46 -11.79 -1.97
C ASP A 156 16.08 -11.15 -2.14
N ASP A 157 15.98 -9.83 -2.01
CA ASP A 157 14.74 -9.08 -2.23
C ASP A 157 14.39 -9.06 -3.73
N ALA A 158 13.09 -9.12 -4.07
CA ALA A 158 12.65 -8.95 -5.45
C ALA A 158 12.30 -7.50 -5.75
N THR A 159 13.02 -6.90 -6.70
CA THR A 159 12.64 -5.61 -7.28
C THR A 159 11.50 -5.78 -8.28
N VAL A 160 10.45 -4.99 -8.14
CA VAL A 160 9.28 -4.92 -9.01
C VAL A 160 9.13 -3.50 -9.53
N GLU A 161 9.08 -3.38 -10.86
CA GLU A 161 8.86 -2.12 -11.56
C GLU A 161 7.55 -2.18 -12.36
N THR A 162 6.68 -1.18 -12.19
CA THR A 162 5.42 -1.07 -12.92
C THR A 162 5.26 0.32 -13.53
N PHE A 163 4.93 0.38 -14.81
CA PHE A 163 4.67 1.62 -15.55
C PHE A 163 3.24 1.64 -16.06
N MET A 164 2.55 2.77 -15.88
CA MET A 164 1.17 2.98 -16.32
C MET A 164 1.04 4.26 -17.12
N LEU A 165 0.21 4.21 -18.15
CA LEU A 165 -0.20 5.35 -18.97
C LEU A 165 -1.73 5.43 -18.95
N ASP A 166 -2.25 6.52 -18.40
CA ASP A 166 -3.69 6.78 -18.33
C ASP A 166 -4.07 7.97 -19.20
N VAL A 167 -5.22 7.86 -19.87
CA VAL A 167 -5.81 8.90 -20.70
C VAL A 167 -7.25 9.11 -20.24
N ASN A 168 -7.62 10.35 -19.88
CA ASN A 168 -8.97 10.69 -19.45
C ASN A 168 -9.59 11.71 -20.40
N ALA A 169 -10.81 11.44 -20.87
CA ALA A 169 -11.63 12.36 -21.64
C ALA A 169 -13.00 12.55 -20.98
N ARG A 170 -13.47 13.79 -20.89
CA ARG A 170 -14.82 14.14 -20.39
C ARG A 170 -15.65 14.75 -21.52
N PHE A 171 -16.92 14.37 -21.61
CA PHE A 171 -17.87 14.78 -22.65
C PHE A 171 -19.13 15.37 -22.03
#